data_AF-A0A7V0TZ90-F1
#
_entry.id   AF-A0A7V0TZ90-F1
#
_cell.length_a   1.000
_cell.length_b   1.000
_cell.length_c   1.000
_cell.angle_alpha   90.00
_cell.angle_beta   90.00
_cell.angle_gamma   90.00
#
_symmetry.space_group_name_H-M   'P 1'
#
loop_
_entity.id
_entity.type
_entity.pdbx_description
1 polymer ?
#
loop_
_entity_poly.entity_id
_entity_poly.type
_entity_poly.pdbx_seq_one_letter_code
_entity_poly.pdbx_strand_id
1 'polypeptide(L)'
;MRKQQTKQINWYQALGRRLQAEPWHRRLFFLLVFLIPLGGRLRFVGRYSYVHGVLIDYLTVELFITDLIIWALLFMWIIRLLAERRLPKASWRLAGAGLALLVMLLAGWAGVEKALNPTIVIYRLVRQLQWLLLVFHLGCQHFKKQDWYLLGWVVWAGGVLQSLLGWFQFVFQRSFSSGFLALLIGEQPISGWERGVSFIWVYGKKLIRPYGTFEHPNLLAGYLLGALMAGLGLFVLEKGKHKAWLGGGLILILATIGISLTRLVWLLIIINLLLLAVYYKLQGAKWQDLLKQIDIQWQELPSKVRVFLRKVWPFGLLLGGGLGLLGMVLRMRMFWRGTNIS
;
A
#
# COMPACT_ATOMS: atom_id res chain seq x y z
N MET A 1 31.61 -3.43 52.00
CA MET A 1 30.40 -4.14 51.52
C MET A 1 29.69 -3.28 50.48
N ARG A 2 29.89 -3.53 49.17
CA ARG A 2 29.12 -2.87 48.10
C ARG A 2 27.77 -3.55 48.00
N LYS A 3 26.70 -2.89 48.46
CA LYS A 3 25.32 -3.32 48.23
C LYS A 3 25.09 -3.37 46.71
N GLN A 4 25.03 -4.58 46.16
CA GLN A 4 24.46 -4.80 44.83
C GLN A 4 23.00 -4.35 44.90
N GLN A 5 22.71 -3.14 44.40
CA GLN A 5 21.34 -2.78 44.04
C GLN A 5 20.95 -3.68 42.87
N THR A 6 20.29 -4.79 43.18
CA THR A 6 19.52 -5.58 42.22
C THR A 6 18.47 -4.65 41.65
N LYS A 7 18.79 -4.07 40.50
CA LYS A 7 17.91 -3.20 39.72
C LYS A 7 16.69 -4.05 39.37
N GLN A 8 15.61 -3.88 40.13
CA GLN A 8 14.35 -4.59 39.91
C GLN A 8 13.85 -4.19 38.53
N ILE A 9 14.17 -5.00 37.51
CA ILE A 9 13.72 -4.76 36.15
C ILE A 9 12.23 -5.02 36.17
N ASN A 10 11.45 -3.93 36.17
CA ASN A 10 10.01 -4.03 36.07
C ASN A 10 9.64 -4.88 34.83
N TRP A 11 8.72 -5.82 35.00
CA TRP A 11 8.37 -6.81 33.98
C TRP A 11 8.00 -6.18 32.63
N TYR A 12 7.41 -4.98 32.61
CA TYR A 12 7.10 -4.25 31.38
C TYR A 12 8.35 -3.75 30.64
N GLN A 13 9.43 -3.42 31.35
CA GLN A 13 10.73 -3.07 30.75
C GLN A 13 11.44 -4.30 30.19
N ALA A 14 11.28 -5.47 30.84
CA ALA A 14 11.79 -6.74 30.33
C ALA A 14 11.02 -7.19 29.07
N LEU A 15 9.69 -7.04 29.07
CA LEU A 15 8.83 -7.31 27.92
C LEU A 15 9.16 -6.38 26.74
N GLY A 16 9.32 -5.08 26.99
CA GLY A 16 9.76 -4.11 25.98
C GLY A 16 11.11 -4.49 25.36
N ARG A 17 12.09 -4.92 26.18
CA ARG A 17 13.39 -5.41 25.68
C ARG A 17 13.30 -6.72 24.90
N ARG A 18 12.43 -7.66 25.28
CA ARG A 18 12.20 -8.90 24.51
C ARG A 18 11.51 -8.64 23.17
N LEU A 19 10.54 -7.74 23.13
CA LEU A 19 9.90 -7.28 21.88
C LEU A 19 10.85 -6.52 20.96
N GLN A 20 11.95 -5.95 21.50
CA GLN A 20 13.04 -5.33 20.74
C GLN A 20 14.04 -6.36 20.19
N ALA A 21 14.33 -7.43 20.97
CA ALA A 21 15.31 -8.44 20.59
C ALA A 21 14.84 -9.28 19.39
N GLU A 22 13.53 -9.51 19.28
CA GLU A 22 12.93 -10.24 18.18
C GLU A 22 12.26 -9.30 17.15
N PRO A 23 12.49 -9.48 15.84
CA PRO A 23 11.95 -8.59 14.80
C PRO A 23 10.46 -8.84 14.52
N TRP A 24 9.63 -9.20 15.51
CA TRP A 24 8.22 -9.56 15.34
C TRP A 24 7.40 -8.43 14.70
N HIS A 25 7.60 -7.19 15.14
CA HIS A 25 6.93 -6.02 14.55
C HIS A 25 7.24 -5.88 13.04
N ARG A 26 8.49 -6.16 12.65
CA ARG A 26 8.94 -6.08 11.26
C ARG A 26 8.34 -7.22 10.43
N ARG A 27 8.32 -8.44 10.96
CA ARG A 27 7.66 -9.60 10.32
C ARG A 27 6.16 -9.35 10.13
N LEU A 28 5.48 -8.84 11.15
CA LEU A 28 4.05 -8.52 11.10
C LEU A 28 3.75 -7.39 10.10
N PHE A 29 4.64 -6.41 9.96
CA PHE A 29 4.50 -5.39 8.91
C PHE A 29 4.57 -6.00 7.50
N PHE A 30 5.56 -6.86 7.23
CA PHE A 30 5.65 -7.50 5.92
C PHE A 30 4.49 -8.48 5.66
N LEU A 31 4.03 -9.18 6.71
CA LEU A 31 2.82 -10.00 6.64
C LEU A 31 1.59 -9.14 6.33
N LEU A 32 1.44 -7.98 6.98
CA LEU A 32 0.37 -7.04 6.67
C LEU A 32 0.41 -6.67 5.19
N VAL A 33 1.57 -6.23 4.66
CA VAL A 33 1.68 -5.83 3.25
C VAL A 33 1.35 -6.98 2.29
N PHE A 34 1.75 -8.20 2.63
CA PHE A 34 1.40 -9.39 1.84
C PHE A 34 -0.10 -9.68 1.84
N LEU A 35 -0.78 -9.45 2.97
CA LEU A 35 -2.20 -9.71 3.15
C LEU A 35 -3.10 -8.52 2.76
N ILE A 36 -2.56 -7.31 2.56
CA ILE A 36 -3.32 -6.14 2.06
C ILE A 36 -4.20 -6.45 0.85
N PRO A 37 -3.73 -7.16 -0.22
CA PRO A 37 -4.60 -7.45 -1.34
C PRO A 37 -5.74 -8.41 -1.00
N LEU A 38 -5.62 -9.23 0.06
CA LEU A 38 -6.66 -10.16 0.47
C LEU A 38 -7.84 -9.40 1.09
N GLY A 39 -9.04 -9.64 0.59
CA GLY A 39 -10.26 -8.97 1.04
C GLY A 39 -10.92 -9.63 2.26
N GLY A 40 -10.19 -10.50 2.96
CA GLY A 40 -10.75 -11.37 3.99
C GLY A 40 -11.37 -10.58 5.13
N ARG A 41 -12.69 -10.73 5.33
CA ARG A 41 -13.46 -9.91 6.27
C ARG A 41 -14.69 -10.60 6.80
N LEU A 42 -15.05 -10.28 8.04
CA LEU A 42 -16.34 -10.62 8.64
C LEU A 42 -17.32 -9.47 8.39
N ARG A 43 -18.52 -9.78 7.86
CA ARG A 43 -19.58 -8.80 7.63
C ARG A 43 -20.64 -8.92 8.72
N PHE A 44 -20.89 -7.83 9.43
CA PHE A 44 -21.97 -7.72 10.40
C PHE A 44 -23.15 -7.04 9.72
N VAL A 45 -24.07 -7.86 9.21
CA VAL A 45 -25.26 -7.38 8.50
C VAL A 45 -26.35 -7.07 9.52
N GLY A 46 -26.84 -5.83 9.51
CA GLY A 46 -27.95 -5.38 10.34
C GLY A 46 -29.05 -4.72 9.51
N ARG A 47 -30.14 -4.30 10.16
CA ARG A 47 -31.23 -3.55 9.48
C ARG A 47 -30.71 -2.27 8.80
N TYR A 48 -29.71 -1.64 9.40
CA TYR A 48 -29.05 -0.45 8.86
C TYR A 48 -28.25 -0.70 7.57
N SER A 49 -27.93 -1.96 7.26
CA SER A 49 -27.21 -2.33 6.05
C SER A 49 -28.12 -2.42 4.83
N TYR A 50 -29.45 -2.34 5.00
CA TYR A 50 -30.41 -2.44 3.91
C TYR A 50 -31.03 -1.08 3.58
N VAL A 51 -31.10 -0.76 2.30
CA VAL A 51 -31.89 0.38 1.78
C VAL A 51 -32.86 -0.19 0.75
N HIS A 52 -34.16 0.01 0.98
CA HIS A 52 -35.23 -0.58 0.17
C HIS A 52 -35.10 -2.11 -0.01
N GLY A 53 -34.65 -2.82 1.03
CA GLY A 53 -34.47 -4.28 1.00
C GLY A 53 -33.21 -4.76 0.26
N VAL A 54 -32.38 -3.83 -0.26
CA VAL A 54 -31.10 -4.16 -0.91
C VAL A 54 -29.96 -3.94 0.08
N LEU A 55 -29.10 -4.95 0.23
CA LEU A 55 -27.88 -4.85 1.06
C LEU A 55 -26.92 -3.84 0.42
N ILE A 56 -26.47 -2.89 1.22
CA ILE A 56 -25.52 -1.85 0.83
C ILE A 56 -24.20 -2.05 1.59
N ASP A 57 -23.14 -2.35 0.85
CA ASP A 57 -21.82 -2.64 1.43
C ASP A 57 -21.26 -1.47 2.24
N TYR A 58 -21.46 -0.22 1.78
CA TYR A 58 -20.97 0.94 2.51
C TYR A 58 -21.75 1.24 3.81
N LEU A 59 -22.91 0.63 4.02
CA LEU A 59 -23.63 0.69 5.30
C LEU A 59 -23.39 -0.54 6.17
N THR A 60 -22.58 -1.49 5.71
CA THR A 60 -22.28 -2.71 6.45
C THR A 60 -21.03 -2.51 7.30
N VAL A 61 -21.07 -3.00 8.54
CA VAL A 61 -19.90 -3.02 9.42
C VAL A 61 -19.06 -4.23 9.04
N GLU A 62 -17.79 -4.00 8.71
CA GLU A 62 -16.88 -5.05 8.24
C GLU A 62 -15.62 -5.12 9.10
N LEU A 63 -15.20 -6.30 9.53
CA LEU A 63 -13.94 -6.47 10.24
C LEU A 63 -12.96 -7.22 9.35
N PHE A 64 -11.95 -6.52 8.83
CA PHE A 64 -10.95 -7.14 7.97
C PHE A 64 -9.89 -7.85 8.80
N ILE A 65 -9.35 -8.95 8.28
CA ILE A 65 -8.20 -9.64 8.89
C ILE A 65 -7.00 -8.69 9.00
N THR A 66 -6.82 -7.81 8.02
CA THR A 66 -5.78 -6.77 8.05
C THR A 66 -5.95 -5.80 9.21
N ASP A 67 -7.19 -5.49 9.62
CA ASP A 67 -7.44 -4.58 10.73
C ASP A 67 -6.92 -5.19 12.04
N LEU A 68 -7.08 -6.50 12.23
CA LEU A 68 -6.54 -7.21 13.40
C LEU A 68 -5.01 -7.15 13.47
N ILE A 69 -4.35 -7.31 12.32
CA ILE A 69 -2.88 -7.24 12.24
C ILE A 69 -2.38 -5.81 12.50
N ILE A 70 -3.08 -4.80 11.99
CA ILE A 70 -2.75 -3.40 12.27
C ILE A 70 -2.92 -3.11 13.76
N TRP A 71 -4.00 -3.57 14.41
CA TRP A 71 -4.17 -3.40 15.85
C TRP A 71 -3.06 -4.10 16.65
N ALA A 72 -2.65 -5.31 16.27
CA ALA A 72 -1.51 -5.98 16.89
C ALA A 72 -0.21 -5.17 16.75
N LEU A 73 0.06 -4.62 15.57
CA LEU A 73 1.20 -3.73 15.31
C LEU A 73 1.17 -2.48 16.19
N LEU A 74 0.02 -1.80 16.23
CA LEU A 74 -0.17 -0.59 17.04
C LEU A 74 -0.06 -0.89 18.54
N PHE A 75 -0.61 -2.01 19.01
CA PHE A 75 -0.52 -2.41 20.41
C PHE A 75 0.93 -2.64 20.86
N MET A 76 1.72 -3.38 20.07
CA MET A 76 3.16 -3.56 20.37
C MET A 76 3.90 -2.23 20.34
N TRP A 77 3.55 -1.33 19.42
CA TRP A 77 4.15 -0.01 19.34
C TRP A 77 3.80 0.85 20.56
N ILE A 78 2.56 0.83 21.03
CA ILE A 78 2.13 1.55 22.24
C ILE A 78 2.84 1.01 23.48
N ILE A 79 2.93 -0.31 23.65
CA ILE A 79 3.70 -0.92 24.76
C ILE A 79 5.14 -0.40 24.75
N ARG A 80 5.77 -0.30 23.58
CA ARG A 80 7.12 0.24 23.43
C ARG A 80 7.20 1.71 23.84
N LEU A 81 6.26 2.55 23.42
CA LEU A 81 6.22 3.97 23.80
C LEU A 81 6.09 4.12 25.32
N LEU A 82 5.21 3.33 25.94
CA LEU A 82 5.01 3.34 27.39
C LEU A 82 6.25 2.85 28.15
N ALA A 83 6.94 1.84 27.63
CA ALA A 83 8.15 1.30 28.22
C ALA A 83 9.36 2.26 28.11
N GLU A 84 9.52 2.92 26.96
CA GLU A 84 10.64 3.83 26.69
C GLU A 84 10.39 5.25 27.23
N ARG A 85 9.13 5.61 27.52
CA ARG A 85 8.68 6.96 27.93
C ARG A 85 9.23 8.07 27.03
N ARG A 86 9.43 7.76 25.75
CA ARG A 86 9.97 8.67 24.74
C ARG A 86 9.19 8.52 23.47
N LEU A 87 8.77 9.66 22.91
CA LEU A 87 8.18 9.68 21.58
C LEU A 87 9.30 9.58 20.54
N PRO A 88 9.23 8.62 19.60
CA PRO A 88 10.17 8.52 18.51
C PRO A 88 10.04 9.76 17.60
N LYS A 89 11.16 10.17 17.00
CA LYS A 89 11.15 11.24 16.01
C LYS A 89 10.45 10.73 14.74
N ALA A 90 9.29 11.29 14.43
CA ALA A 90 8.57 11.00 13.20
C ALA A 90 9.29 11.63 12.00
N SER A 91 9.44 10.87 10.93
CA SER A 91 9.96 11.39 9.67
C SER A 91 8.93 12.28 8.99
N TRP A 92 9.38 13.44 8.51
CA TRP A 92 8.53 14.38 7.77
C TRP A 92 8.01 13.80 6.43
N ARG A 93 8.60 12.68 5.98
CA ARG A 93 8.28 12.03 4.69
C ARG A 93 6.82 11.57 4.61
N LEU A 94 6.23 11.21 5.74
CA LEU A 94 4.82 10.79 5.83
C LEU A 94 3.92 11.87 6.43
N ALA A 95 4.45 13.07 6.72
CA ALA A 95 3.70 14.12 7.38
C ALA A 95 2.50 14.61 6.53
N GLY A 96 2.64 14.70 5.21
CA GLY A 96 1.52 15.11 4.34
C GLY A 96 0.42 14.06 4.26
N ALA A 97 0.76 12.77 4.18
CA ALA A 97 -0.23 11.69 4.24
C ALA A 97 -0.94 11.64 5.61
N GLY A 98 -0.16 11.80 6.69
CA GLY A 98 -0.72 11.93 8.04
C GLY A 98 -1.62 13.15 8.19
N LEU A 99 -1.23 14.30 7.65
CA LEU A 99 -2.05 15.52 7.67
C LEU A 99 -3.34 15.35 6.86
N ALA A 100 -3.27 14.76 5.66
CA ALA A 100 -4.45 14.50 4.86
C ALA A 100 -5.42 13.57 5.59
N LEU A 101 -4.94 12.47 6.18
CA LEU A 101 -5.76 11.57 6.98
C LEU A 101 -6.33 12.25 8.22
N LEU A 102 -5.56 13.13 8.88
CA LEU A 102 -6.04 13.90 10.02
C LEU A 102 -7.14 14.88 9.61
N VAL A 103 -6.96 15.62 8.51
CA VAL A 103 -7.99 16.54 7.98
C VAL A 103 -9.26 15.77 7.63
N MET A 104 -9.14 14.63 6.96
CA MET A 104 -10.29 13.78 6.64
C MET A 104 -10.97 13.23 7.90
N LEU A 105 -10.21 12.84 8.92
CA LEU A 105 -10.74 12.38 10.21
C LEU A 105 -11.55 13.49 10.91
N LEU A 106 -11.00 14.70 10.97
CA LEU A 106 -11.67 15.86 11.56
C LEU A 106 -12.93 16.26 10.77
N ALA A 107 -12.86 16.24 9.44
CA ALA A 107 -14.00 16.51 8.58
C ALA A 107 -15.12 15.47 8.77
N GLY A 108 -14.75 14.19 8.89
CA GLY A 108 -15.71 13.13 9.17
C GLY A 108 -16.32 13.24 10.57
N TRP A 109 -15.54 13.62 11.58
CA TRP A 109 -16.03 13.87 12.94
C TRP A 109 -17.08 14.98 12.98
N ALA A 110 -16.84 16.09 12.27
CA ALA A 110 -17.80 17.19 12.18
C ALA A 110 -19.16 16.79 11.55
N GLY A 111 -19.21 15.67 10.81
CA GLY A 111 -20.41 15.15 10.19
C GLY A 111 -21.21 14.15 11.02
N VAL A 112 -20.72 13.72 12.19
CA VAL A 112 -21.32 12.61 12.96
C VAL A 112 -22.75 12.92 13.41
N GLU A 113 -23.00 14.13 13.94
CA GLU A 113 -24.31 14.53 14.47
C GLU A 113 -25.39 14.62 13.38
N LYS A 114 -24.97 14.91 12.14
CA LYS A 114 -25.88 15.05 10.99
C LYS A 114 -26.10 13.74 10.23
N ALA A 115 -25.42 12.67 10.63
CA ALA A 115 -25.48 11.40 9.92
C ALA A 115 -26.78 10.64 10.24
N LEU A 116 -27.38 10.03 9.21
CA LEU A 116 -28.54 9.14 9.37
C LEU A 116 -28.26 7.95 10.29
N ASN A 117 -27.00 7.52 10.37
CA ASN A 117 -26.55 6.47 11.30
C ASN A 117 -25.19 6.84 11.90
N PRO A 118 -25.19 7.49 13.08
CA PRO A 118 -23.97 7.91 13.77
C PRO A 118 -23.01 6.73 14.06
N THR A 119 -23.56 5.54 14.36
CA THR A 119 -22.76 4.34 14.69
C THR A 119 -21.87 3.91 13.52
N ILE A 120 -22.39 3.92 12.29
CA ILE A 120 -21.61 3.57 11.08
C ILE A 120 -20.51 4.61 10.85
N VAL A 121 -20.81 5.89 11.05
CA VAL A 121 -19.82 6.96 10.91
C VAL A 121 -18.72 6.81 11.95
N ILE A 122 -19.06 6.58 13.23
CA ILE A 122 -18.07 6.34 14.29
C ILE A 122 -17.19 5.14 13.95
N TYR A 123 -17.77 4.02 13.53
CA TYR A 123 -17.01 2.85 13.10
C TYR A 123 -16.02 3.19 11.97
N ARG A 124 -16.45 3.95 10.95
CA ARG A 124 -15.58 4.41 9.85
C ARG A 124 -14.47 5.34 10.34
N LEU A 125 -14.76 6.22 11.30
CA LEU A 125 -13.77 7.11 11.91
C LEU A 125 -12.74 6.34 12.73
N VAL A 126 -13.16 5.30 13.47
CA VAL A 126 -12.23 4.41 14.19
C VAL A 126 -11.29 3.71 13.20
N ARG A 127 -11.83 3.19 12.09
CA ARG A 127 -11.01 2.58 11.04
C ARG A 127 -10.08 3.59 10.38
N GLN A 128 -10.51 4.82 10.16
CA GLN A 128 -9.64 5.88 9.63
C GLN A 128 -8.53 6.29 10.62
N LEU A 129 -8.86 6.40 11.90
CA LEU A 129 -7.90 6.66 12.98
C LEU A 129 -6.85 5.54 13.03
N GLN A 130 -7.26 4.28 12.88
CA GLN A 130 -6.35 3.15 12.79
C GLN A 130 -5.33 3.30 11.65
N TRP A 131 -5.77 3.68 10.44
CA TRP A 131 -4.86 3.96 9.32
C TRP A 131 -3.96 5.16 9.56
N LEU A 132 -4.47 6.23 10.19
CA LEU A 132 -3.67 7.39 10.57
C LEU A 132 -2.55 7.01 11.56
N LEU A 133 -2.88 6.23 12.60
CA LEU A 133 -1.93 5.72 13.58
C LEU A 133 -0.88 4.81 12.93
N LEU A 134 -1.28 3.97 11.97
CA LEU A 134 -0.36 3.15 11.20
C LEU A 134 0.63 4.01 10.39
N VAL A 135 0.15 5.02 9.66
CA VAL A 135 1.02 5.94 8.90
C VAL A 135 2.02 6.64 9.82
N PHE A 136 1.57 7.10 10.98
CA PHE A 136 2.45 7.71 11.97
C PHE A 136 3.47 6.71 12.54
N HIS A 137 3.05 5.49 12.86
CA HIS A 137 3.95 4.42 13.29
C HIS A 137 5.03 4.15 12.25
N LEU A 138 4.67 4.01 10.97
CA LEU A 138 5.60 3.82 9.86
C LEU A 138 6.53 5.01 9.68
N GLY A 139 6.04 6.23 9.93
CA GLY A 139 6.82 7.47 9.88
C GLY A 139 7.92 7.50 10.93
N CYS A 140 7.75 6.80 12.04
CA CYS A 140 8.72 6.66 13.11
C CYS A 140 9.74 5.52 12.87
N GLN A 141 9.50 4.65 11.87
CA GLN A 141 10.39 3.52 11.59
C GLN A 141 11.55 3.91 10.66
N HIS A 142 12.70 3.27 10.89
CA HIS A 142 13.89 3.42 10.05
C HIS A 142 14.04 2.21 9.15
N PHE A 143 13.52 2.31 7.92
CA PHE A 143 13.65 1.25 6.92
C PHE A 143 15.06 1.25 6.29
N LYS A 144 15.72 0.09 6.33
CA LYS A 144 17.01 -0.17 5.67
C LYS A 144 16.79 -0.51 4.20
N LYS A 145 17.86 -0.48 3.40
CA LYS A 145 17.82 -0.87 1.98
C LYS A 145 17.22 -2.27 1.76
N GLN A 146 17.57 -3.22 2.62
CA GLN A 146 17.05 -4.59 2.59
C GLN A 146 15.54 -4.64 2.83
N ASP A 147 14.98 -3.72 3.63
CA ASP A 147 13.53 -3.65 3.86
C ASP A 147 12.78 -3.29 2.59
N TRP A 148 13.29 -2.30 1.87
CA TRP A 148 12.69 -1.86 0.63
C TRP A 148 12.78 -2.93 -0.46
N TYR A 149 13.88 -3.70 -0.48
CA TYR A 149 14.01 -4.87 -1.35
C TYR A 149 12.98 -5.95 -1.02
N LEU A 150 12.85 -6.30 0.27
CA LEU A 150 11.86 -7.27 0.73
C LEU A 150 10.41 -6.79 0.48
N LEU A 151 10.14 -5.51 0.69
CA LEU A 151 8.84 -4.91 0.38
C LEU A 151 8.47 -5.08 -1.09
N GLY A 152 9.44 -4.84 -1.99
CA GLY A 152 9.27 -5.08 -3.42
C GLY A 152 8.87 -6.53 -3.71
N TRP A 153 9.55 -7.50 -3.07
CA TRP A 153 9.25 -8.92 -3.24
C TRP A 153 7.87 -9.30 -2.74
N VAL A 154 7.48 -8.78 -1.57
CA VAL A 154 6.17 -9.03 -0.97
C VAL A 154 5.04 -8.50 -1.84
N VAL A 155 5.16 -7.25 -2.32
CA VAL A 155 4.14 -6.63 -3.20
C VAL A 155 4.08 -7.35 -4.56
N TRP A 156 5.23 -7.70 -5.14
CA TRP A 156 5.28 -8.47 -6.38
C TRP A 156 4.65 -9.85 -6.24
N ALA A 157 4.98 -10.59 -5.17
CA ALA A 157 4.43 -11.91 -4.90
C ALA A 157 2.90 -11.85 -4.68
N GLY A 158 2.42 -10.84 -3.95
CA GLY A 158 0.98 -10.58 -3.84
C GLY A 158 0.33 -10.29 -5.20
N GLY A 159 0.99 -9.52 -6.07
CA GLY A 159 0.53 -9.30 -7.45
C GLY A 159 0.46 -10.56 -8.29
N VAL A 160 1.45 -11.45 -8.20
CA VAL A 160 1.45 -12.75 -8.88
C VAL A 160 0.31 -13.62 -8.38
N LEU A 161 0.10 -13.72 -7.06
CA LEU A 161 -1.00 -14.47 -6.46
C LEU A 161 -2.37 -13.96 -6.96
N GLN A 162 -2.58 -12.64 -6.92
CA GLN A 162 -3.81 -12.01 -7.40
C GLN A 162 -4.02 -12.20 -8.90
N SER A 163 -2.93 -12.24 -9.67
CA SER A 163 -2.96 -12.54 -11.10
C SER A 163 -3.37 -13.98 -11.38
N LEU A 164 -2.79 -14.95 -10.67
CA LEU A 164 -3.17 -16.36 -10.79
C LEU A 164 -4.65 -16.56 -10.46
N LEU A 165 -5.13 -15.96 -9.37
CA LEU A 165 -6.55 -16.01 -9.00
C LEU A 165 -7.44 -15.33 -10.05
N GLY A 166 -7.04 -14.15 -10.54
CA GLY A 166 -7.76 -13.45 -11.60
C GLY A 166 -7.85 -14.26 -12.90
N TRP A 167 -6.78 -14.94 -13.29
CA TRP A 167 -6.77 -15.87 -14.43
C TRP A 167 -7.68 -17.06 -14.22
N PHE A 168 -7.66 -17.67 -13.02
CA PHE A 168 -8.60 -18.73 -12.69
C PHE A 168 -10.05 -18.26 -12.88
N GLN A 169 -10.39 -17.10 -12.30
CA GLN A 169 -11.73 -16.53 -12.40
C GLN A 169 -12.13 -16.21 -13.85
N PHE A 170 -11.20 -15.68 -14.64
CA PHE A 170 -11.44 -15.35 -16.05
C PHE A 170 -11.57 -16.58 -16.94
N VAL A 171 -10.81 -17.65 -16.69
CA VAL A 171 -10.89 -18.88 -17.51
C VAL A 171 -12.12 -19.70 -17.15
N PHE A 172 -12.35 -19.91 -15.85
CA PHE A 172 -13.44 -20.78 -15.37
C PHE A 172 -14.77 -20.06 -15.17
N GLN A 173 -14.80 -18.72 -15.29
CA GLN A 173 -16.01 -17.90 -15.19
C GLN A 173 -16.77 -18.10 -13.85
N ARG A 174 -16.01 -18.34 -12.77
CA ARG A 174 -16.52 -18.61 -11.41
C ARG A 174 -15.48 -18.24 -10.35
N SER A 175 -15.92 -18.10 -9.11
CA SER A 175 -15.02 -17.98 -7.95
C SER A 175 -14.19 -19.26 -7.76
N PHE A 176 -12.96 -19.12 -7.30
CA PHE A 176 -12.07 -20.20 -6.93
C PHE A 176 -12.52 -20.92 -5.65
N SER A 177 -12.96 -20.15 -4.67
CA SER A 177 -13.36 -20.62 -3.36
C SER A 177 -14.82 -20.29 -3.05
N SER A 178 -15.40 -21.05 -2.13
CA SER A 178 -16.74 -20.82 -1.60
C SER A 178 -16.73 -21.04 -0.07
N GLY A 179 -17.79 -20.58 0.60
CA GLY A 179 -17.97 -20.75 2.04
C GLY A 179 -16.87 -20.09 2.88
N PHE A 180 -16.37 -20.81 3.88
CA PHE A 180 -15.40 -20.27 4.86
C PHE A 180 -14.05 -19.88 4.22
N LEU A 181 -13.60 -20.61 3.20
CA LEU A 181 -12.35 -20.29 2.53
C LEU A 181 -12.44 -18.97 1.75
N ALA A 182 -13.58 -18.72 1.09
CA ALA A 182 -13.84 -17.45 0.42
C ALA A 182 -13.87 -16.28 1.41
N LEU A 183 -14.40 -16.50 2.62
CA LEU A 183 -14.41 -15.51 3.70
C LEU A 183 -12.99 -15.16 4.19
N LEU A 184 -12.11 -16.16 4.34
CA LEU A 184 -10.73 -15.96 4.76
C LEU A 184 -9.87 -15.28 3.70
N ILE A 185 -10.02 -15.68 2.44
CA ILE A 185 -9.26 -15.12 1.32
C ILE A 185 -9.83 -13.74 0.93
N GLY A 186 -11.13 -13.54 1.13
CA GLY A 186 -11.85 -12.34 0.72
C GLY A 186 -12.35 -12.36 -0.71
N GLU A 187 -12.45 -13.54 -1.32
CA GLU A 187 -12.96 -13.68 -2.67
C GLU A 187 -14.46 -13.39 -2.71
N GLN A 188 -14.91 -12.55 -3.64
CA GLN A 188 -16.33 -12.33 -3.86
C GLN A 188 -16.93 -13.49 -4.64
N PRO A 189 -18.17 -13.92 -4.31
CA PRO A 189 -18.91 -14.82 -5.17
C PRO A 189 -19.17 -14.13 -6.52
N ILE A 190 -18.58 -14.65 -7.59
CA ILE A 190 -18.74 -14.15 -8.95
C ILE A 190 -19.48 -15.18 -9.78
N SER A 191 -20.56 -14.75 -10.43
CA SER A 191 -21.34 -15.53 -11.37
C SER A 191 -21.80 -14.64 -12.52
N GLY A 192 -22.11 -15.24 -13.67
CA GLY A 192 -22.64 -14.50 -14.83
C GLY A 192 -23.99 -13.84 -14.57
N TRP A 193 -24.68 -14.20 -13.49
CA TRP A 193 -26.03 -13.75 -13.15
C TRP A 193 -26.07 -12.84 -11.91
N GLU A 194 -24.95 -12.71 -11.21
CA GLU A 194 -24.86 -11.88 -10.02
C GLU A 194 -24.94 -10.39 -10.36
N ARG A 195 -25.72 -9.63 -9.58
CA ARG A 195 -25.77 -8.16 -9.71
C ARG A 195 -24.46 -7.56 -9.21
N GLY A 196 -23.97 -6.53 -9.91
CA GLY A 196 -22.72 -5.85 -9.54
C GLY A 196 -21.44 -6.51 -10.07
N VAL A 197 -21.53 -7.72 -10.64
CA VAL A 197 -20.40 -8.32 -11.37
C VAL A 197 -20.27 -7.64 -12.72
N SER A 198 -19.03 -7.35 -13.09
CA SER A 198 -18.66 -6.63 -14.27
C SER A 198 -18.15 -7.59 -15.33
N PHE A 199 -18.66 -7.37 -16.54
CA PHE A 199 -18.55 -8.27 -17.65
C PHE A 199 -18.23 -7.53 -18.93
N ILE A 200 -17.79 -8.29 -19.91
CA ILE A 200 -17.66 -7.88 -21.30
C ILE A 200 -18.50 -8.82 -22.17
N TRP A 201 -19.02 -8.27 -23.26
CA TRP A 201 -19.70 -9.06 -24.28
C TRP A 201 -18.71 -9.44 -25.37
N VAL A 202 -18.53 -10.73 -25.59
CA VAL A 202 -17.67 -11.26 -26.65
C VAL A 202 -18.48 -12.32 -27.39
N TYR A 203 -18.74 -12.09 -28.69
CA TYR A 203 -19.57 -12.95 -29.53
C TYR A 203 -20.95 -13.31 -28.90
N GLY A 204 -21.62 -12.32 -28.31
CA GLY A 204 -22.92 -12.54 -27.66
C GLY A 204 -22.87 -13.32 -26.35
N LYS A 205 -21.69 -13.67 -25.83
CA LYS A 205 -21.50 -14.29 -24.51
C LYS A 205 -21.02 -13.26 -23.49
N LYS A 206 -21.57 -13.34 -22.29
CA LYS A 206 -21.18 -12.54 -21.13
C LYS A 206 -19.96 -13.18 -20.47
N LEU A 207 -18.82 -12.50 -20.51
CA LEU A 207 -17.58 -12.93 -19.86
C LEU A 207 -17.26 -12.05 -18.66
N ILE A 208 -17.04 -12.68 -17.51
CA ILE A 208 -16.62 -12.05 -16.26
C ILE A 208 -15.16 -11.59 -16.39
N ARG A 209 -14.89 -10.36 -15.96
CA ARG A 209 -13.53 -9.80 -15.87
C ARG A 209 -12.79 -10.36 -14.65
N PRO A 210 -11.45 -10.38 -14.59
CA PRO A 210 -10.72 -10.86 -13.41
C PRO A 210 -10.90 -9.94 -12.19
N TYR A 211 -11.20 -10.50 -11.02
CA TYR A 211 -11.38 -9.76 -9.75
C TYR A 211 -10.24 -9.99 -8.76
N GLY A 212 -9.60 -11.16 -8.79
CA GLY A 212 -8.76 -11.60 -7.68
C GLY A 212 -9.58 -11.66 -6.40
N THR A 213 -9.08 -11.06 -5.32
CA THR A 213 -9.83 -10.85 -4.07
C THR A 213 -10.41 -9.45 -3.92
N PHE A 214 -10.36 -8.64 -4.98
CA PHE A 214 -10.90 -7.29 -4.97
C PHE A 214 -12.39 -7.28 -5.31
N GLU A 215 -13.08 -6.22 -4.90
CA GLU A 215 -14.50 -6.02 -5.21
C GLU A 215 -14.75 -5.58 -6.65
N HIS A 216 -13.70 -5.17 -7.37
CA HIS A 216 -13.83 -4.69 -8.74
C HIS A 216 -12.54 -4.91 -9.55
N PRO A 217 -12.62 -5.28 -10.85
CA PRO A 217 -11.46 -5.47 -11.74
C PRO A 217 -10.57 -4.23 -11.85
N ASN A 218 -11.12 -3.03 -11.73
CA ASN A 218 -10.32 -1.80 -11.74
C ASN A 218 -9.43 -1.66 -10.49
N LEU A 219 -9.92 -2.11 -9.31
CA LEU A 219 -9.14 -2.08 -8.08
C LEU A 219 -8.00 -3.11 -8.14
N LEU A 220 -8.30 -4.31 -8.65
CA LEU A 220 -7.29 -5.33 -8.96
C LEU A 220 -6.20 -4.73 -9.88
N ALA A 221 -6.59 -4.14 -11.01
CA ALA A 221 -5.64 -3.58 -11.97
C ALA A 221 -4.80 -2.45 -11.37
N GLY A 222 -5.39 -1.61 -10.50
CA GLY A 222 -4.67 -0.57 -9.76
C GLY A 222 -3.62 -1.16 -8.81
N TYR A 223 -3.95 -2.22 -8.08
CA TYR A 223 -2.98 -2.94 -7.25
C TYR A 223 -1.88 -3.61 -8.10
N LEU A 224 -2.26 -4.28 -9.19
CA LEU A 224 -1.34 -4.93 -10.11
C LEU A 224 -0.36 -3.95 -10.76
N LEU A 225 -0.75 -2.70 -11.00
CA LEU A 225 0.17 -1.65 -11.44
C LEU A 225 1.31 -1.43 -10.42
N GLY A 226 0.98 -1.35 -9.14
CA GLY A 226 1.98 -1.23 -8.07
C GLY A 226 2.91 -2.45 -8.02
N ALA A 227 2.34 -3.65 -8.15
CA ALA A 227 3.10 -4.91 -8.20
C ALA A 227 3.99 -5.01 -9.45
N LEU A 228 3.51 -4.53 -10.60
CA LEU A 228 4.29 -4.44 -11.84
C LEU A 228 5.49 -3.52 -11.66
N MET A 229 5.29 -2.33 -11.08
CA MET A 229 6.39 -1.38 -10.83
C MET A 229 7.41 -1.93 -9.81
N ALA A 230 6.94 -2.58 -8.74
CA ALA A 230 7.80 -3.25 -7.77
C ALA A 230 8.62 -4.37 -8.44
N GLY A 231 7.98 -5.22 -9.24
CA GLY A 231 8.63 -6.30 -9.97
C GLY A 231 9.64 -5.82 -11.01
N LEU A 232 9.34 -4.74 -11.75
CA LEU A 232 10.29 -4.13 -12.69
C LEU A 232 11.52 -3.59 -11.96
N GLY A 233 11.31 -2.95 -10.80
CA GLY A 233 12.40 -2.52 -9.94
C GLY A 233 13.29 -3.67 -9.50
N LEU A 234 12.70 -4.76 -9.03
CA LEU A 234 13.43 -5.98 -8.67
C LEU A 234 14.16 -6.59 -9.87
N PHE A 235 13.52 -6.67 -11.03
CA PHE A 235 14.10 -7.26 -12.24
C PHE A 235 15.35 -6.53 -12.72
N VAL A 236 15.39 -5.20 -12.56
CA VAL A 236 16.57 -4.38 -12.88
C VAL A 236 17.70 -4.58 -11.86
N LEU A 237 17.36 -4.78 -10.59
CA LEU A 237 18.32 -4.97 -9.51
C LEU A 237 18.87 -6.40 -9.44
N GLU A 238 18.07 -7.39 -9.83
CA GLU A 238 18.39 -8.81 -9.78
C GLU A 238 19.32 -9.20 -10.94
N LYS A 239 20.44 -9.86 -10.60
CA LYS A 239 21.44 -10.33 -11.57
C LYS A 239 21.56 -11.86 -11.61
N GLY A 240 20.89 -12.56 -10.69
CA GLY A 240 21.05 -14.00 -10.52
C GLY A 240 19.86 -14.83 -11.01
N LYS A 241 19.76 -16.02 -10.40
CA LYS A 241 18.82 -17.10 -10.72
C LYS A 241 17.34 -16.74 -10.69
N HIS A 242 16.95 -15.69 -9.98
CA HIS A 242 15.54 -15.31 -9.81
C HIS A 242 14.98 -14.49 -10.98
N LYS A 243 15.83 -14.05 -11.91
CA LYS A 243 15.44 -13.17 -13.00
C LYS A 243 14.39 -13.77 -13.94
N ALA A 244 14.51 -15.07 -14.25
CA ALA A 244 13.52 -15.78 -15.07
C ALA A 244 12.14 -15.85 -14.39
N TRP A 245 12.11 -16.16 -13.09
CA TRP A 245 10.88 -16.17 -12.27
C TRP A 245 10.23 -14.79 -12.19
N LEU A 246 11.03 -13.74 -11.96
CA LEU A 246 10.56 -12.36 -11.99
C LEU A 246 9.95 -12.00 -13.35
N GLY A 247 10.61 -12.38 -14.44
CA GLY A 247 10.11 -12.17 -15.81
C GLY A 247 8.76 -12.85 -16.04
N GLY A 248 8.65 -14.13 -15.66
CA GLY A 248 7.39 -14.88 -15.76
C GLY A 248 6.24 -14.23 -14.99
N GLY A 249 6.48 -13.82 -13.74
CA GLY A 249 5.47 -13.13 -12.94
C GLY A 249 5.11 -11.74 -13.48
N LEU A 250 6.07 -10.99 -14.05
CA LEU A 250 5.80 -9.72 -14.73
C LEU A 250 4.90 -9.89 -15.96
N ILE A 251 5.16 -10.92 -16.77
CA ILE A 251 4.33 -11.25 -17.93
C ILE A 251 2.91 -11.60 -17.46
N LEU A 252 2.78 -12.43 -16.42
CA LEU A 252 1.49 -12.81 -15.86
C LEU A 252 0.70 -11.58 -15.34
N ILE A 253 1.36 -10.70 -14.58
CA ILE A 253 0.76 -9.46 -14.07
C ILE A 253 0.29 -8.57 -15.22
N LEU A 254 1.15 -8.35 -16.24
CA LEU A 254 0.82 -7.52 -17.39
C LEU A 254 -0.35 -8.10 -18.20
N ALA A 255 -0.35 -9.42 -18.41
CA ALA A 255 -1.44 -10.11 -19.11
C ALA A 255 -2.76 -9.99 -18.33
N THR A 256 -2.72 -10.06 -17.00
CA THR A 256 -3.91 -9.87 -16.13
C THR A 256 -4.45 -8.44 -16.20
N ILE A 257 -3.58 -7.41 -16.25
CA ILE A 257 -4.00 -6.03 -16.49
C ILE A 257 -4.67 -5.89 -17.88
N GLY A 258 -4.20 -6.63 -18.88
CA GLY A 258 -4.83 -6.69 -20.20
C GLY A 258 -6.25 -7.20 -20.14
N ILE A 259 -6.47 -8.36 -19.54
CA ILE A 259 -7.82 -8.96 -19.45
C ILE A 259 -8.75 -8.24 -18.46
N SER A 260 -8.23 -7.41 -17.54
CA SER A 260 -9.07 -6.56 -16.68
C SER A 260 -9.73 -5.40 -17.46
N LEU A 261 -9.14 -5.02 -18.61
CA LEU A 261 -9.59 -3.97 -19.52
C LEU A 261 -9.76 -2.59 -18.87
N THR A 262 -8.91 -2.28 -17.89
CA THR A 262 -8.98 -1.03 -17.13
C THR A 262 -8.23 0.09 -17.86
N ARG A 263 -8.96 0.92 -18.62
CA ARG A 263 -8.40 2.03 -19.42
C ARG A 263 -7.49 2.97 -18.62
N LEU A 264 -7.91 3.33 -17.40
CA LEU A 264 -7.13 4.22 -16.53
C LEU A 264 -5.76 3.64 -16.18
N VAL A 265 -5.67 2.33 -15.94
CA VAL A 265 -4.40 1.68 -15.58
C VAL A 265 -3.45 1.65 -16.77
N TRP A 266 -3.96 1.40 -17.98
CA TRP A 266 -3.16 1.50 -19.20
C TRP A 266 -2.59 2.90 -19.42
N LEU A 267 -3.41 3.94 -19.23
CA LEU A 267 -2.95 5.32 -19.28
C LEU A 267 -1.85 5.59 -18.25
N LEU A 268 -2.02 5.11 -17.02
CA LEU A 268 -1.02 5.25 -15.97
C LEU A 268 0.28 4.50 -16.30
N ILE A 269 0.23 3.31 -16.91
CA ILE A 269 1.41 2.59 -17.38
C ILE A 269 2.16 3.43 -18.40
N ILE A 270 1.47 3.95 -19.42
CA ILE A 270 2.06 4.79 -20.47
C ILE A 270 2.73 6.03 -19.85
N ILE A 271 2.04 6.74 -18.96
CA ILE A 271 2.58 7.91 -18.27
C ILE A 271 3.85 7.54 -17.49
N ASN A 272 3.85 6.43 -16.73
CA ASN A 272 5.03 6.01 -15.96
C ASN A 272 6.21 5.65 -16.87
N LEU A 273 5.96 4.99 -18.01
CA LEU A 273 7.00 4.67 -18.99
C LEU A 273 7.57 5.91 -19.66
N LEU A 274 6.71 6.88 -20.02
CA LEU A 274 7.15 8.17 -20.58
C LEU A 274 8.00 8.95 -19.59
N LEU A 275 7.58 9.04 -18.32
CA LEU A 275 8.35 9.72 -17.27
C LEU A 275 9.71 9.04 -17.05
N LEU A 276 9.76 7.70 -17.11
CA LEU A 276 11.00 6.95 -17.02
C LEU A 276 11.91 7.21 -18.24
N ALA A 277 11.36 7.24 -19.45
CA ALA A 277 12.10 7.53 -20.68
C ALA A 277 12.66 8.96 -20.69
N VAL A 278 11.84 9.94 -20.30
CA VAL A 278 12.26 11.35 -20.13
C VAL A 278 13.40 11.42 -19.11
N TYR A 279 13.27 10.73 -17.97
CA TYR A 279 14.33 10.71 -16.96
C TYR A 279 15.66 10.15 -17.50
N TYR A 280 15.64 9.02 -18.22
CA TYR A 280 16.86 8.44 -18.80
C TYR A 280 17.43 9.30 -19.92
N LYS A 281 16.59 9.90 -20.78
CA LYS A 281 17.04 10.84 -21.81
C LYS A 281 17.70 12.07 -21.18
N LEU A 282 17.09 12.61 -20.12
CA LEU A 282 17.67 13.72 -19.37
C LEU A 282 18.95 13.30 -18.61
N GLN A 283 19.12 12.02 -18.22
CA GLN A 283 20.36 11.47 -17.66
C GLN A 283 21.48 11.25 -18.67
N GLY A 284 21.12 10.96 -19.93
CA GLY A 284 22.06 10.97 -21.03
C GLY A 284 22.43 12.38 -21.47
N ALA A 285 21.50 13.33 -21.39
CA ALA A 285 21.81 14.75 -21.43
C ALA A 285 22.54 15.15 -20.13
N LYS A 286 23.35 16.21 -20.17
CA LYS A 286 23.94 16.76 -18.94
C LYS A 286 22.82 17.37 -18.09
N TRP A 287 22.14 16.57 -17.24
CA TRP A 287 21.20 17.06 -16.20
C TRP A 287 21.77 18.22 -15.40
N GLN A 288 23.10 18.28 -15.26
CA GLN A 288 23.79 19.37 -14.59
C GLN A 288 23.59 20.72 -15.28
N ASP A 289 23.49 20.77 -16.61
CA ASP A 289 23.29 22.01 -17.36
C ASP A 289 21.84 22.49 -17.27
N LEU A 290 20.88 21.56 -17.29
CA LEU A 290 19.46 21.84 -17.13
C LEU A 290 19.12 22.20 -15.67
N LEU A 291 19.75 21.54 -14.69
CA LEU A 291 19.68 21.93 -13.28
C LEU A 291 20.34 23.29 -13.05
N LYS A 292 21.45 23.63 -13.71
CA LYS A 292 22.04 24.99 -13.62
C LYS A 292 21.10 26.06 -14.15
N GLN A 293 20.46 25.84 -15.30
CA GLN A 293 19.47 26.78 -15.84
C GLN A 293 18.24 26.92 -14.93
N ILE A 294 17.75 25.81 -14.39
CA ILE A 294 16.66 25.81 -13.43
C ILE A 294 17.09 26.48 -12.11
N ASP A 295 18.30 26.23 -11.60
CA ASP A 295 18.84 26.82 -10.36
C ASP A 295 19.04 28.34 -10.48
N ILE A 296 19.41 28.83 -11.68
CA ILE A 296 19.43 30.26 -12.00
C ILE A 296 18.02 30.86 -11.83
N GLN A 297 16.99 30.23 -12.41
CA GLN A 297 15.59 30.68 -12.22
C GLN A 297 15.07 30.49 -10.78
N TRP A 298 15.56 29.48 -10.04
CA TRP A 298 15.22 29.29 -8.63
C TRP A 298 15.79 30.38 -7.73
N GLN A 299 16.94 30.94 -8.07
CA GLN A 299 17.57 32.00 -7.29
C GLN A 299 16.79 33.33 -7.35
N GLU A 300 16.03 33.55 -8.42
CA GLU A 300 15.16 34.71 -8.61
C GLU A 300 13.88 34.64 -7.76
N LEU A 301 13.51 33.46 -7.25
CA LEU A 301 12.33 33.31 -6.39
C LEU A 301 12.58 33.86 -4.97
N PRO A 302 11.58 34.55 -4.36
CA PRO A 302 11.66 35.00 -2.97
C PRO A 302 12.01 33.85 -2.02
N SER A 303 12.86 34.13 -1.02
CA SER A 303 13.43 33.11 -0.11
C SER A 303 12.37 32.24 0.57
N LYS A 304 11.23 32.82 0.97
CA LYS A 304 10.10 32.10 1.57
C LYS A 304 9.44 31.11 0.61
N VAL A 305 9.33 31.48 -0.67
CA VAL A 305 8.75 30.63 -1.74
C VAL A 305 9.69 29.48 -2.08
N ARG A 306 10.99 29.74 -2.15
CA ARG A 306 12.03 28.70 -2.32
C ARG A 306 11.98 27.62 -1.24
N VAL A 307 11.88 28.03 0.04
CA VAL A 307 11.81 27.10 1.17
C VAL A 307 10.50 26.30 1.15
N PHE A 308 9.38 26.95 0.80
CA PHE A 308 8.10 26.27 0.67
C PHE A 308 8.10 25.25 -0.47
N LEU A 309 8.52 25.64 -1.67
CA LEU A 309 8.56 24.75 -2.83
C LEU A 309 9.57 23.61 -2.66
N ARG A 310 10.74 23.82 -2.03
CA ARG A 310 11.65 22.70 -1.68
C ARG A 310 11.01 21.70 -0.72
N LYS A 311 10.11 22.16 0.16
CA LYS A 311 9.38 21.29 1.09
C LYS A 311 8.20 20.59 0.43
N VAL A 312 7.56 21.21 -0.57
CA VAL A 312 6.34 20.72 -1.24
C VAL A 312 6.63 19.88 -2.50
N TRP A 313 7.73 20.14 -3.21
CA TRP A 313 8.13 19.41 -4.43
C TRP A 313 8.15 17.88 -4.29
N PRO A 314 8.62 17.29 -3.17
CA PRO A 314 8.54 15.84 -2.97
C PRO A 314 7.11 15.29 -2.90
N PHE A 315 6.12 16.12 -2.56
CA PHE A 315 4.72 15.72 -2.38
C PHE A 315 3.97 15.56 -3.71
N GLY A 316 4.28 16.38 -4.73
CA GLY A 316 3.69 16.22 -6.07
C GLY A 316 4.06 14.88 -6.73
N LEU A 317 5.24 14.35 -6.42
CA LEU A 317 5.70 13.04 -6.88
C LEU A 317 5.13 11.86 -6.06
N LEU A 318 4.66 12.10 -4.84
CA LEU A 318 4.07 11.07 -3.97
C LEU A 318 2.56 10.89 -4.18
N LEU A 319 1.84 11.93 -4.62
CA LEU A 319 0.40 11.88 -4.86
C LEU A 319 0.02 11.15 -6.17
N GLY A 320 0.93 11.05 -7.13
CA GLY A 320 0.78 10.15 -8.27
C GLY A 320 1.34 8.78 -7.93
N GLY A 321 0.51 7.83 -7.49
CA GLY A 321 0.92 6.52 -6.94
C GLY A 321 1.90 5.67 -7.78
N GLY A 322 2.20 6.02 -9.03
CA GLY A 322 3.31 5.44 -9.81
C GLY A 322 4.67 6.13 -9.61
N LEU A 323 4.69 7.44 -9.41
CA LEU A 323 5.91 8.26 -9.27
C LEU A 323 6.65 8.03 -7.94
N GLY A 324 5.92 7.68 -6.87
CA GLY A 324 6.52 7.30 -5.59
C GLY A 324 7.30 5.98 -5.66
N LEU A 325 6.74 4.98 -6.35
CA LEU A 325 7.40 3.69 -6.62
C LEU A 325 8.55 3.83 -7.62
N LEU A 326 8.37 4.65 -8.66
CA LEU A 326 9.45 5.01 -9.58
C LEU A 326 10.59 5.70 -8.81
N GLY A 327 10.28 6.68 -7.95
CA GLY A 327 11.26 7.35 -7.08
C GLY A 327 11.96 6.41 -6.09
N MET A 328 11.30 5.33 -5.66
CA MET A 328 11.90 4.27 -4.85
C MET A 328 12.87 3.41 -5.66
N VAL A 329 12.48 2.93 -6.85
CA VAL A 329 13.33 2.17 -7.77
C VAL A 329 14.55 3.00 -8.22
N LEU A 330 14.34 4.29 -8.49
CA LEU A 330 15.37 5.23 -8.89
C LEU A 330 16.35 5.56 -7.76
N ARG A 331 15.86 5.74 -6.53
CA ARG A 331 16.75 5.86 -5.35
C ARG A 331 17.57 4.60 -5.15
N MET A 332 16.99 3.42 -5.29
CA MET A 332 17.74 2.17 -5.19
C MET A 332 18.85 2.09 -6.23
N ARG A 333 18.61 2.50 -7.48
CA ARG A 333 19.62 2.47 -8.56
C ARG A 333 20.73 3.50 -8.38
N MET A 334 20.40 4.75 -7.99
CA MET A 334 21.40 5.79 -7.70
C MET A 334 22.28 5.42 -6.49
N PHE A 335 21.68 4.87 -5.44
CA PHE A 335 22.41 4.40 -4.26
C PHE A 335 23.24 3.14 -4.52
N TRP A 336 22.94 2.38 -5.58
CA TRP A 336 23.71 1.21 -6.01
C TRP A 336 24.94 1.60 -6.85
N ARG A 337 24.87 2.70 -7.62
CA ARG A 337 26.02 3.26 -8.34
C ARG A 337 27.00 4.03 -7.45
N GLY A 338 26.56 4.51 -6.28
CA GLY A 338 27.41 5.21 -5.30
C GLY A 338 28.31 4.30 -4.44
N THR A 339 28.20 2.98 -4.57
CA THR A 339 29.06 2.00 -3.88
C THR A 339 29.81 1.17 -4.90
N ASN A 340 30.67 1.81 -5.71
CA ASN A 340 31.87 1.10 -6.14
C ASN A 340 32.78 1.09 -4.91
N ILE A 341 32.84 -0.06 -4.27
CA ILE A 341 33.86 -0.38 -3.28
C ILE A 341 35.19 -0.33 -4.04
N SER A 342 36.09 0.52 -3.56
CA SER A 342 37.52 0.55 -3.92
C SER A 342 38.14 -0.83 -3.85
#